data_AF-A0A957H050-F1
#
_entry.id   AF-A0A957H050-F1
#
_cell.length_a   1.000
_cell.length_b   1.000
_cell.length_c   1.000
_cell.angle_alpha   90.00
_cell.angle_beta   90.00
_cell.angle_gamma   90.00
#
_symmetry.space_group_name_H-M   'P 1'
#
loop_
_entity.id
_entity.type
_entity.pdbx_description
1 polymer ?
#
loop_
_entity_poly.entity_id
_entity_poly.type
_entity_poly.pdbx_seq_one_letter_code
_entity_poly.pdbx_strand_id
1 'polypeptide(L)' 'MEIRDSQVYRQAIHDFVQARRRASLHELLSGLTGRSNQLLPYNDIARDLQITNVHSAGLEEVPLEAIVGSVGRYGD' A
#
# COMPACT_ATOMS: atom_id res chain seq x y z
N MET A 1 15.77 -13.41 24.37
CA MET A 1 14.65 -12.49 24.05
C MET A 1 14.34 -12.67 22.57
N GLU A 2 13.72 -13.79 22.19
CA GLU A 2 13.71 -14.27 20.78
C GLU A 2 12.32 -14.77 20.34
N ILE A 3 11.39 -14.96 21.28
CA ILE A 3 10.07 -15.53 21.00
C ILE A 3 9.07 -14.50 20.44
N ARG A 4 9.25 -13.21 20.75
CA ARG A 4 8.35 -12.13 20.33
C ARG A 4 8.34 -11.91 18.81
N ASP A 5 9.50 -11.98 18.16
CA ASP A 5 9.61 -11.75 16.71
C ASP A 5 8.87 -12.83 15.91
N SER A 6 8.93 -14.10 16.33
CA SER A 6 8.19 -15.19 15.67
C SER A 6 6.67 -15.03 15.76
N GLN A 7 6.17 -14.44 16.84
CA GLN A 7 4.73 -14.24 17.05
C GLN A 7 4.25 -13.01 16.27
N VAL A 8 5.01 -11.92 16.29
CA VAL A 8 4.74 -10.72 15.49
C VAL A 8 4.79 -11.05 14.00
N TYR A 9 5.76 -11.85 13.56
CA TYR A 9 5.85 -12.30 12.17
C TYR A 9 4.61 -13.12 11.76
N ARG A 10 4.21 -14.10 12.57
CA ARG A 10 3.00 -14.89 12.31
C ARG A 10 1.74 -14.03 12.27
N GLN A 11 1.65 -13.04 13.15
CA GLN A 11 0.55 -12.08 13.18
C GLN A 11 0.54 -11.22 11.91
N ALA A 12 1.70 -10.69 11.48
CA ALA A 12 1.82 -9.88 10.27
C ALA A 12 1.44 -10.68 9.01
N ILE A 13 1.83 -11.95 8.92
CA ILE A 13 1.43 -12.84 7.82
C ILE A 13 -0.08 -13.06 7.83
N HIS A 14 -0.68 -13.33 8.99
CA HIS A 14 -2.12 -13.49 9.11
C HIS A 14 -2.86 -12.21 8.69
N ASP A 15 -2.43 -11.05 9.17
CA ASP A 15 -3.04 -9.77 8.86
C ASP A 15 -2.92 -9.42 7.36
N PHE A 16 -1.76 -9.71 6.75
CA PHE A 16 -1.57 -9.59 5.31
C PHE A 16 -2.53 -10.49 4.52
N VAL A 17 -2.64 -11.77 4.88
CA VAL A 17 -3.53 -12.72 4.22
C VAL A 17 -4.99 -12.26 4.33
N GLN A 18 -5.42 -11.78 5.49
CA GLN A 18 -6.77 -11.25 5.69
C GLN A 18 -7.02 -10.00 4.84
N ALA A 19 -6.07 -9.06 4.81
CA ALA A 19 -6.16 -7.87 3.98
C ALA A 19 -6.24 -8.22 2.48
N ARG A 20 -5.42 -9.16 2.01
CA ARG A 20 -5.41 -9.62 0.62
C ARG A 20 -6.74 -10.26 0.22
N ARG A 21 -7.32 -11.10 1.08
CA ARG A 21 -8.64 -11.71 0.84
C ARG A 21 -9.75 -10.66 0.74
N ARG A 22 -9.74 -9.67 1.63
CA ARG A 22 -10.70 -8.54 1.59
C ARG A 22 -10.56 -7.75 0.28
N ALA A 23 -9.33 -7.44 -0.13
CA ALA A 23 -9.08 -6.72 -1.38
C ALA A 23 -9.63 -7.49 -2.60
N SER A 24 -9.41 -8.81 -2.66
CA SER A 24 -9.94 -9.65 -3.74
C SER A 24 -11.47 -9.71 -3.75
N LEU A 25 -12.13 -9.79 -2.60
CA LEU A 25 -13.59 -9.70 -2.51
C LEU A 25 -14.11 -8.33 -2.98
N HIS A 26 -13.43 -7.26 -2.58
CA HIS A 26 -13.75 -5.90 -3.04
C HIS A 26 -13.64 -5.77 -4.57
N GLU A 27 -12.59 -6.30 -5.16
CA GLU A 27 -12.38 -6.28 -6.62
C GLU A 27 -13.50 -7.02 -7.38
N LEU A 28 -13.90 -8.20 -6.89
CA LEU A 28 -15.01 -8.97 -7.47
C LEU A 28 -16.36 -8.25 -7.34
N LEU A 29 -16.65 -7.67 -6.17
CA LEU A 29 -17.90 -6.93 -5.92
C LEU A 29 -17.94 -5.61 -6.70
N SER A 30 -16.81 -4.96 -6.92
CA SER A 30 -16.70 -3.76 -7.73
C SER A 30 -17.07 -3.99 -9.20
N GLY A 31 -16.74 -5.16 -9.75
CA GLY A 31 -17.21 -5.56 -11.09
C GLY A 31 -18.73 -5.74 -11.18
N LEU A 32 -19.37 -6.23 -10.11
CA LEU A 32 -20.82 -6.47 -10.06
C LEU A 32 -21.64 -5.20 -9.73
N THR A 33 -21.07 -4.27 -8.98
CA THR A 33 -21.74 -3.05 -8.53
C THR A 33 -21.51 -1.84 -9.43
N GLY A 34 -20.67 -1.97 -10.47
CA GLY A 34 -20.26 -0.86 -11.34
C GLY A 34 -19.41 0.21 -10.66
N ARG A 35 -19.05 0.03 -9.39
CA ARG A 35 -18.14 0.90 -8.64
C ARG A 35 -16.72 0.39 -8.83
N SER A 36 -16.01 0.96 -9.80
CA SER A 36 -14.63 0.56 -10.13
C SER A 36 -13.73 0.55 -8.89
N ASN A 37 -13.07 -0.59 -8.64
CA ASN A 37 -11.98 -0.69 -7.66
C ASN A 37 -10.61 -0.42 -8.29
N GLN A 38 -10.57 -0.02 -9.57
CA GLN A 38 -9.30 0.30 -10.20
C GLN A 38 -8.71 1.53 -9.53
N LEU A 39 -7.42 1.42 -9.22
CA LEU A 39 -6.63 2.60 -8.90
C LEU A 39 -6.76 3.58 -10.05
N LEU A 40 -7.32 4.75 -9.76
CA LEU A 40 -7.44 5.78 -10.77
C LEU A 40 -6.05 6.35 -11.03
N PRO A 41 -5.59 6.40 -12.30
CA PRO A 41 -4.32 7.00 -12.62
C PRO A 41 -4.36 8.47 -12.21
N TYR A 42 -3.50 8.86 -11.26
CA TYR A 42 -3.48 10.22 -10.71
C TYR A 42 -3.41 11.28 -11.80
N ASN A 43 -2.54 11.07 -12.81
CA ASN A 43 -2.33 12.01 -13.91
C ASN A 43 -3.58 12.20 -14.78
N ASP A 44 -4.35 11.14 -14.99
CA ASP A 44 -5.55 11.19 -15.84
C ASP A 44 -6.68 11.91 -15.09
N ILE A 45 -6.88 11.59 -13.81
CA ILE A 45 -7.85 12.29 -12.97
C ILE A 45 -7.49 13.76 -12.73
N ALA A 46 -6.21 14.07 -12.53
CA ALA A 46 -5.76 15.44 -12.33
C ALA A 46 -6.01 16.32 -13.57
N ARG A 47 -5.87 15.73 -14.77
CA ARG A 47 -6.20 16.37 -16.04
C ARG A 47 -7.70 16.64 -16.16
N ASP A 48 -8.52 15.62 -15.88
CA ASP A 48 -9.98 15.71 -16.00
C ASP A 48 -10.59 16.70 -14.98
N LEU A 49 -10.02 16.75 -13.77
CA LEU A 49 -10.41 17.69 -12.72
C LEU A 49 -9.76 19.08 -12.83
N GLN A 50 -8.95 19.32 -13.86
CA GLN A 50 -8.26 20.59 -14.11
C GLN A 50 -7.44 21.08 -12.90
N ILE A 51 -6.80 20.15 -12.18
CA ILE A 51 -6.01 20.47 -10.99
C ILE A 51 -4.81 21.34 -11.41
N THR A 52 -4.84 22.60 -10.99
CA THR A 52 -3.86 23.62 -11.40
C THR A 52 -2.72 23.78 -10.39
N ASN A 53 -2.89 23.27 -9.15
CA ASN A 53 -1.93 23.41 -8.04
C ASN A 53 -1.17 22.10 -7.74
N VAL A 54 -0.68 21.42 -8.78
CA VAL A 54 0.19 20.24 -8.57
C VAL A 54 1.61 20.73 -8.23
N HIS A 55 1.96 20.69 -6.95
CA HIS A 55 3.32 20.99 -6.49
C HIS A 55 4.15 19.70 -6.45
N SER A 56 5.05 19.53 -7.42
CA SER A 56 6.06 18.47 -7.34
C SER A 56 7.14 18.91 -6.36
N ALA A 57 7.18 18.31 -5.17
CA ALA A 57 8.23 18.56 -4.18
C ALA A 57 9.61 18.00 -4.59
N GLY A 58 9.69 17.34 -5.76
CA GLY A 58 10.90 16.65 -6.21
C GLY A 58 11.07 15.31 -5.50
N LEU A 59 12.21 14.67 -5.76
CA LEU A 59 12.65 13.50 -5.01
C LEU A 59 13.53 13.98 -3.85
N GLU A 60 13.23 13.52 -2.65
CA GLU A 60 14.05 13.72 -1.47
C GLU A 60 14.70 12.38 -1.09
N GLU A 61 16.02 12.36 -0.94
CA GLU A 61 16.71 11.18 -0.41
C GLU A 61 16.43 11.05 1.08
N VAL A 62 15.87 9.91 1.48
CA VAL A 62 15.62 9.57 2.88
C VAL A 62 16.72 8.60 3.34
N PRO A 63 17.52 8.96 4.36
CA PRO A 63 18.50 8.04 4.94
C PRO A 63 17.83 6.76 5.44
N LEU A 64 18.49 5.60 5.27
CA LEU A 64 17.91 4.30 5.61
C LEU A 64 17.56 4.19 7.09
N GLU A 65 18.38 4.78 7.95
CA GLU A 65 18.18 4.88 9.40
C GLU A 65 16.94 5.69 9.81
N ALA A 66 16.42 6.55 8.92
CA ALA A 66 15.22 7.34 9.15
C ALA A 66 13.93 6.60 8.75
N ILE A 67 14.04 5.44 8.10
CA ILE A 67 12.89 4.62 7.67
C ILE A 67 12.44 3.74 8.84
N VAL A 68 11.39 4.18 9.55
CA VAL A 68 10.77 3.41 10.65
C VAL A 68 9.61 2.57 10.11
N GLY A 69 9.69 1.24 10.25
CA GLY A 69 8.76 0.28 9.64
C GLY A 69 9.53 -0.79 8.87
N SER A 70 8.97 -1.96 8.61
CA SER A 70 9.69 -3.21 8.26
C SER A 70 10.70 -3.13 7.09
N VAL A 71 11.89 -2.59 7.37
CA VAL A 71 13.12 -2.78 6.63
C VAL A 71 13.81 -4.02 7.19
N GLY A 72 13.36 -5.18 6.72
CA GLY A 72 13.84 -6.48 7.22
C GLY A 72 13.70 -7.61 6.19
N ARG A 73 14.00 -7.31 4.92
CA ARG A 73 14.03 -8.29 3.81
C ARG A 73 15.39 -8.33 3.09
N TYR A 74 16.44 -7.87 3.75
CA TYR A 74 17.81 -7.98 3.24
C TYR A 74 18.48 -9.14 3.99
N GLY A 75 18.25 -10.36 3.52
CA GLY A 75 18.91 -11.55 4.09
C GLY A 75 18.28 -12.92 3.80
N ASP A 76 17.04 -12.97 3.30
CA ASP A 76 16.34 -14.18 2.85
C ASP A 76 16.41 -14.41 1.33
#